data_AF-A0A6C0QWS8-F1
#
_entry.id   AF-A0A6C0QWS8-F1
#
_cell.length_a   1.000
_cell.length_b   1.000
_cell.length_c   1.000
_cell.angle_alpha   90.00
_cell.angle_beta   90.00
_cell.angle_gamma   90.00
#
_symmetry.space_group_name_H-M   'P 1'
#
loop_
_entity.id
_entity.type
_entity.pdbx_description
1 polymer ?
#
loop_
_entity_poly.entity_id
_entity_poly.type
_entity_poly.pdbx_seq_one_letter_code
_entity_poly.pdbx_strand_id
1 'polypeptide(L)'
;MKQSNDTLRLIYGLLVICLIMMVALSLNVWYRTGLGVTMIALLFLVVYLHRFASVERSKAQREEAELHHQQELLHIVHHLRHDWMNDVQIMYSYTQLQKYDKLHTAMDKINMKLQRESLLSKLGDPGIISFIYAYRVNRQAPFSLEVELEKEIQLRHVDPSPGLVGTQIKEWILCFGEAALQTNKEELNFLNLEMDVEEGELLLDFIYRGDYEKAKLQQILEQKRSRWKETRIEPAEFDDHEAAVTVRLPYRNK
;
A
#
# COMPACT_ATOMS: atom_id res chain seq x y z
N MET A 1 3.41 21.45 -0.14
CA MET A 1 3.44 22.32 1.06
C MET A 1 4.49 23.44 1.00
N LYS A 2 5.71 23.24 0.47
CA LYS A 2 6.78 24.27 0.47
C LYS A 2 6.40 25.57 -0.27
N GLN A 3 5.80 25.45 -1.46
CA GLN A 3 5.38 26.58 -2.31
C GLN A 3 4.26 27.46 -1.71
N SER A 4 3.47 26.93 -0.77
CA SER A 4 2.39 27.66 -0.09
C SER A 4 2.92 28.56 1.04
N ASN A 5 4.03 28.18 1.67
CA ASN A 5 4.67 29.01 2.69
C ASN A 5 5.42 30.20 2.08
N ASP A 6 5.97 30.03 0.87
CA ASP A 6 6.74 31.09 0.20
C ASP A 6 5.84 32.22 -0.32
N THR A 7 4.64 31.89 -0.83
CA THR A 7 3.64 32.89 -1.23
C THR A 7 3.10 33.67 -0.03
N LEU A 8 2.84 33.00 1.10
CA LEU A 8 2.43 33.66 2.34
C LEU A 8 3.51 34.61 2.86
N ARG A 9 4.79 34.19 2.84
CA ARG A 9 5.94 35.01 3.28
C ARG A 9 6.14 36.26 2.43
N LEU A 10 5.95 36.16 1.11
CA LEU A 10 6.02 37.30 0.20
C LEU A 10 4.92 38.33 0.50
N ILE A 11 3.70 37.87 0.78
CA ILE A 11 2.56 38.74 1.11
C ILE A 11 2.80 39.45 2.45
N TYR A 12 3.29 38.75 3.47
CA TYR A 12 3.66 39.38 4.75
C TYR A 12 4.81 40.38 4.59
N GLY A 13 5.81 40.07 3.77
CA GLY A 13 6.91 40.98 3.48
C GLY A 13 6.45 42.30 2.84
N LEU A 14 5.53 42.21 1.88
CA LEU A 14 4.99 43.38 1.17
C LEU A 14 4.10 44.25 2.08
N LEU A 15 3.34 43.62 2.98
CA LEU A 15 2.54 44.32 4.01
C LEU A 15 3.40 45.10 4.99
N VAL A 16 4.52 44.53 5.44
CA VAL A 16 5.46 45.21 6.36
C VAL A 16 6.09 46.43 5.67
N ILE A 17 6.45 46.32 4.40
CA ILE A 17 6.98 47.45 3.62
C ILE A 17 5.94 48.56 3.47
N CYS A 18 4.67 48.22 3.16
CA CYS A 18 3.59 49.20 3.11
C CYS A 18 3.33 49.88 4.46
N LEU A 19 3.40 49.15 5.57
CA LEU A 19 3.24 49.69 6.92
C LEU A 19 4.37 50.68 7.27
N ILE A 20 5.62 50.34 6.95
CA ILE A 20 6.78 51.22 7.17
C ILE A 20 6.67 52.50 6.32
N MET A 21 6.29 52.36 5.05
CA MET A 21 6.11 53.50 4.13
C MET A 21 4.98 54.44 4.58
N MET A 22 3.92 53.89 5.17
CA MET A 22 2.80 54.65 5.73
C MET A 22 3.19 55.47 6.97
N VAL A 23 4.11 54.96 7.81
CA VAL A 23 4.63 55.69 8.97
C VAL A 23 5.61 56.79 8.54
N ALA A 24 6.36 56.56 7.45
CA ALA A 24 7.33 57.52 6.92
C ALA A 24 6.68 58.71 6.18
N LEU A 25 5.49 58.54 5.58
CA LEU A 25 4.75 59.63 4.95
C LEU A 25 3.95 60.44 5.98
N SER A 26 4.20 61.75 6.06
CA SER A 26 3.46 62.70 6.92
C SER A 26 2.05 62.99 6.37
N LEU A 27 1.21 61.96 6.28
CA LEU A 27 -0.19 62.05 5.86
C LEU A 27 -1.09 62.48 7.03
N ASN A 28 -2.21 63.12 6.67
CA ASN A 28 -3.24 63.50 7.64
C ASN A 28 -3.82 62.25 8.32
N VAL A 29 -4.12 62.34 9.62
CA VAL A 29 -4.43 61.17 10.48
C VAL A 29 -5.62 60.36 9.94
N TRP A 30 -6.64 61.04 9.41
CA TRP A 30 -7.83 60.42 8.82
C TRP A 30 -7.53 59.54 7.59
N TYR A 31 -6.62 59.97 6.71
CA TYR A 31 -6.22 59.18 5.55
C TYR A 31 -5.39 57.96 5.96
N ARG A 32 -4.56 58.12 6.99
CA ARG A 32 -3.72 57.03 7.51
C ARG A 32 -4.56 55.90 8.12
N THR A 33 -5.56 56.22 8.92
CA THR A 33 -6.45 55.20 9.51
C THR A 33 -7.31 54.50 8.44
N GLY A 34 -7.79 55.25 7.44
CA GLY A 34 -8.56 54.69 6.33
C GLY A 34 -7.76 53.66 5.52
N LEU A 35 -6.54 54.00 5.14
CA LEU A 35 -5.63 53.09 4.41
C LEU A 35 -5.23 51.86 5.24
N GLY A 36 -5.14 51.98 6.57
CA GLY A 36 -4.83 50.84 7.44
C GLY A 36 -5.96 49.82 7.49
N VAL A 37 -7.21 50.30 7.59
CA VAL A 37 -8.40 49.44 7.57
C VAL A 37 -8.56 48.75 6.22
N THR A 38 -8.33 49.45 5.10
CA THR A 38 -8.41 48.81 3.77
C THR A 38 -7.32 47.76 3.58
N MET A 39 -6.10 48.00 4.08
CA MET A 39 -5.01 47.01 4.02
C MET A 39 -5.35 45.74 4.83
N ILE A 40 -5.93 45.89 6.03
CA ILE A 40 -6.39 44.76 6.85
C ILE A 40 -7.52 44.02 6.14
N ALA A 41 -8.49 44.72 5.56
CA ALA A 41 -9.59 44.11 4.81
C ALA A 41 -9.07 43.31 3.59
N LEU A 42 -8.09 43.85 2.86
CA LEU A 42 -7.43 43.15 1.76
C LEU A 42 -6.68 41.89 2.22
N LEU A 43 -6.01 41.94 3.38
CA LEU A 43 -5.34 40.77 3.97
C LEU A 43 -6.36 39.67 4.30
N PHE A 44 -7.46 40.02 4.98
CA PHE A 44 -8.54 39.06 5.27
C PHE A 44 -9.13 38.46 4.00
N LEU A 45 -9.34 39.28 2.94
CA LEU A 45 -9.83 38.81 1.65
C LEU A 45 -8.85 37.80 1.02
N VAL A 46 -7.55 38.10 1.02
CA VAL A 46 -6.52 37.19 0.48
C VAL A 46 -6.47 35.88 1.25
N VAL A 47 -6.50 35.92 2.59
CA VAL A 47 -6.52 34.72 3.42
C VAL A 47 -7.79 33.91 3.19
N TYR A 48 -8.95 34.57 3.07
CA TYR A 48 -10.22 33.92 2.77
C TYR A 48 -10.18 33.20 1.41
N LEU A 49 -9.74 33.88 0.35
CA LEU A 49 -9.60 33.29 -0.99
C LEU A 49 -8.60 32.13 -1.01
N HIS A 50 -7.47 32.26 -0.30
CA HIS A 50 -6.49 31.18 -0.20
C HIS A 50 -7.06 29.96 0.55
N ARG A 51 -7.76 30.19 1.66
CA ARG A 51 -8.45 29.12 2.41
C ARG A 51 -9.50 28.44 1.55
N PHE A 52 -10.33 29.21 0.86
CA PHE A 52 -11.35 28.71 -0.05
C PHE A 52 -10.73 27.83 -1.16
N ALA A 53 -9.72 28.34 -1.87
CA ALA A 53 -9.00 27.58 -2.89
C ALA A 53 -8.29 26.34 -2.34
N SER A 54 -7.74 26.40 -1.13
CA SER A 54 -7.10 25.25 -0.49
C SER A 54 -8.11 24.14 -0.16
N VAL A 55 -9.31 24.51 0.28
CA VAL A 55 -10.41 23.57 0.58
C VAL A 55 -10.93 22.95 -0.72
N GLU A 56 -11.12 23.74 -1.78
CA GLU A 56 -11.51 23.27 -3.11
C GLU A 56 -10.52 22.21 -3.64
N ARG A 57 -9.22 22.51 -3.55
CA ARG A 57 -8.15 21.58 -3.96
C ARG A 57 -8.17 20.30 -3.14
N SER A 58 -8.34 20.38 -1.82
CA SER A 58 -8.43 19.19 -0.97
C SER A 58 -9.68 18.35 -1.25
N LYS A 59 -10.80 18.97 -1.65
CA LYS A 59 -11.99 18.23 -2.08
C LYS A 59 -11.76 17.53 -3.40
N ALA A 60 -11.25 18.24 -4.40
CA ALA A 60 -10.93 17.67 -5.71
C ALA A 60 -9.93 16.50 -5.58
N GLN A 61 -8.91 16.64 -4.73
CA GLN A 61 -7.95 15.55 -4.45
C GLN A 61 -8.60 14.35 -3.77
N ARG A 62 -9.56 14.56 -2.87
CA ARG A 62 -10.29 13.46 -2.22
C ARG A 62 -11.20 12.75 -3.21
N GLU A 63 -11.92 13.50 -4.03
CA GLU A 63 -12.80 12.96 -5.06
C GLU A 63 -12.00 12.18 -6.11
N GLU A 64 -10.84 12.69 -6.54
CA GLU A 64 -9.93 11.99 -7.44
C GLU A 64 -9.37 10.72 -6.79
N ALA A 65 -8.97 10.77 -5.51
CA ALA A 65 -8.49 9.60 -4.78
C ALA A 65 -9.59 8.55 -4.57
N GLU A 66 -10.83 8.97 -4.29
CA GLU A 66 -12.00 8.10 -4.17
C GLU A 66 -12.32 7.44 -5.52
N LEU A 67 -12.32 8.21 -6.61
CA LEU A 67 -12.53 7.69 -7.96
C LEU A 67 -11.45 6.68 -8.35
N HIS A 68 -10.18 7.01 -8.09
CA HIS A 68 -9.06 6.10 -8.34
C HIS A 68 -9.22 4.81 -7.53
N HIS A 69 -9.58 4.90 -6.26
CA HIS A 69 -9.84 3.73 -5.41
C HIS A 69 -10.99 2.88 -5.95
N GLN A 70 -12.09 3.51 -6.40
CA GLN A 70 -13.21 2.79 -7.02
C GLN A 70 -12.81 2.09 -8.32
N GLN A 71 -12.00 2.74 -9.16
CA GLN A 71 -11.47 2.14 -10.39
C GLN A 71 -10.57 0.94 -10.10
N GLU A 72 -9.72 1.03 -9.08
CA GLU A 72 -8.87 -0.08 -8.63
C GLU A 72 -9.71 -1.27 -8.14
N LEU A 73 -10.73 -1.02 -7.33
CA LEU A 73 -11.67 -2.05 -6.88
C LEU A 73 -12.39 -2.72 -8.06
N LEU A 74 -12.87 -1.94 -9.03
CA LEU A 74 -13.50 -2.48 -10.24
C LEU A 74 -12.53 -3.33 -11.06
N HIS A 75 -11.27 -2.92 -11.17
CA HIS A 75 -10.23 -3.68 -11.85
C HIS A 75 -9.97 -5.02 -11.17
N ILE A 76 -9.85 -5.03 -9.83
CA ILE A 76 -9.71 -6.25 -9.03
C ILE A 76 -10.90 -7.19 -9.26
N VAL A 77 -12.12 -6.69 -9.14
CA VAL A 77 -13.35 -7.49 -9.31
C VAL A 77 -13.45 -8.05 -10.74
N HIS A 78 -13.08 -7.27 -11.75
CA HIS A 78 -13.09 -7.71 -13.14
C HIS A 78 -12.13 -8.89 -13.35
N HIS A 79 -10.91 -8.81 -12.80
CA HIS A 79 -9.94 -9.89 -12.90
C HIS A 79 -10.39 -11.15 -12.16
N LEU A 80 -10.87 -10.98 -10.92
CA LEU A 80 -11.37 -12.10 -10.12
C LEU A 80 -12.53 -12.84 -10.82
N ARG A 81 -13.47 -12.10 -11.42
CA ARG A 81 -14.56 -12.69 -12.20
C ARG A 81 -14.05 -13.44 -13.43
N HIS A 82 -13.06 -12.87 -14.12
CA HIS A 82 -12.44 -13.52 -15.28
C HIS A 82 -11.79 -14.85 -14.90
N ASP A 83 -11.09 -14.89 -13.77
CA ASP A 83 -10.44 -16.11 -13.29
C ASP A 83 -11.45 -17.18 -12.90
N TRP A 84 -12.51 -16.81 -12.17
CA TRP A 84 -13.59 -17.76 -11.84
C TRP A 84 -14.33 -18.24 -13.08
N MET A 85 -14.52 -17.36 -14.06
CA MET A 85 -15.12 -17.75 -15.34
C MET A 85 -14.25 -18.79 -16.06
N ASN A 86 -12.93 -18.64 -16.05
CA ASN A 86 -12.00 -19.61 -16.63
C ASN A 86 -12.09 -20.97 -15.91
N ASP A 87 -12.11 -20.97 -14.58
CA ASP A 87 -12.26 -22.20 -13.78
C ASP A 87 -13.58 -22.92 -14.12
N VAL A 88 -14.69 -22.19 -14.24
CA VAL A 88 -16.00 -22.73 -14.65
C VAL A 88 -15.97 -23.26 -16.09
N GLN A 89 -15.31 -22.55 -17.02
CA GLN A 89 -15.16 -22.98 -18.40
C GLN A 89 -14.37 -24.29 -18.52
N ILE A 90 -13.34 -24.49 -17.70
CA ILE A 90 -12.57 -25.73 -17.64
C ILE A 90 -13.46 -26.90 -17.19
N MET A 91 -14.23 -26.72 -16.11
CA MET A 91 -15.18 -27.72 -15.64
C MET A 91 -16.23 -28.06 -16.71
N TYR A 92 -16.79 -27.04 -17.37
CA TYR A 92 -17.75 -27.21 -18.44
C TYR A 92 -17.16 -28.02 -19.61
N SER A 93 -15.94 -27.69 -20.02
CA SER A 93 -15.23 -28.38 -21.10
C SER A 93 -14.96 -29.85 -20.77
N TYR A 94 -14.52 -30.18 -19.55
CA TYR A 94 -14.35 -31.57 -19.14
C TYR A 94 -15.65 -32.35 -19.03
N THR A 95 -16.74 -31.69 -18.62
CA THR A 95 -18.08 -32.28 -18.60
C THR A 95 -18.55 -32.63 -20.02
N GLN A 96 -18.41 -31.71 -20.97
CA GLN A 96 -18.77 -31.92 -22.38
C GLN A 96 -17.93 -33.05 -23.03
N LEU A 97 -16.66 -33.14 -22.68
CA LEU A 97 -15.76 -34.17 -23.18
C LEU A 97 -15.87 -35.52 -22.43
N GLN A 98 -16.78 -35.63 -21.46
CA GLN A 98 -16.96 -36.81 -20.60
C GLN A 98 -15.65 -37.25 -19.90
N LYS A 99 -14.73 -36.32 -19.64
CA LYS A 99 -13.44 -36.57 -18.97
C LYS A 99 -13.59 -36.45 -17.45
N TYR A 100 -14.39 -37.32 -16.85
CA TYR A 100 -14.77 -37.21 -15.44
C TYR A 100 -13.59 -37.31 -14.47
N ASP A 101 -12.55 -38.09 -14.80
CA ASP A 101 -11.33 -38.16 -13.97
C ASP A 101 -10.65 -36.78 -13.84
N LYS A 102 -10.56 -36.04 -14.95
CA LYS A 102 -9.99 -34.69 -14.97
C LYS A 102 -10.91 -33.65 -14.33
N LEU A 103 -12.23 -33.87 -14.42
CA LEU A 103 -13.21 -33.03 -13.76
C LEU A 103 -13.05 -33.08 -12.24
N HIS A 104 -12.85 -34.26 -11.65
CA HIS A 104 -12.58 -34.40 -10.22
C HIS A 104 -11.33 -33.62 -9.81
N THR A 105 -10.21 -33.79 -10.50
CA THR A 105 -8.98 -33.02 -10.21
C THR A 105 -9.19 -31.51 -10.36
N ALA A 106 -9.98 -31.07 -11.35
CA ALA A 106 -10.29 -29.64 -11.52
C ALA A 106 -11.14 -29.10 -10.36
N MET A 107 -12.14 -29.87 -9.90
CA MET A 107 -12.99 -29.50 -8.78
C MET A 107 -12.19 -29.39 -7.48
N ASP A 108 -11.27 -30.33 -7.22
CA ASP A 108 -10.41 -30.28 -6.04
C ASP A 108 -9.52 -29.03 -6.03
N LYS A 109 -8.93 -28.67 -7.18
CA LYS A 109 -8.16 -27.43 -7.33
C LYS A 109 -9.00 -26.18 -7.04
N ILE A 110 -10.24 -26.14 -7.53
CA ILE A 110 -11.16 -25.02 -7.28
C ILE A 110 -11.54 -24.96 -5.79
N ASN A 111 -11.83 -26.09 -5.16
CA ASN A 111 -12.13 -26.16 -3.73
C ASN A 111 -10.95 -25.64 -2.89
N MET A 112 -9.72 -26.08 -3.19
CA MET A 112 -8.52 -25.59 -2.52
C MET A 112 -8.32 -24.09 -2.73
N LYS A 113 -8.54 -23.58 -3.96
CA LYS A 113 -8.48 -22.15 -4.26
C LYS A 113 -9.52 -21.37 -3.45
N LEU A 114 -10.78 -21.83 -3.39
CA LEU A 114 -11.84 -21.20 -2.61
C LEU A 114 -11.54 -21.19 -1.11
N GLN A 115 -10.95 -22.27 -0.57
CA GLN A 115 -10.51 -22.31 0.81
C GLN A 115 -9.42 -21.27 1.10
N ARG A 116 -8.37 -21.21 0.26
CA ARG A 116 -7.30 -20.20 0.38
C ARG A 116 -7.85 -18.78 0.31
N GLU A 117 -8.72 -18.49 -0.65
CA GLU A 117 -9.38 -17.18 -0.78
C GLU A 117 -10.26 -16.85 0.44
N SER A 118 -10.96 -17.84 1.00
CA SER A 118 -11.75 -17.67 2.22
C SER A 118 -10.87 -17.32 3.42
N LEU A 119 -9.76 -18.05 3.62
CA LEU A 119 -8.81 -17.76 4.71
C LEU A 119 -8.17 -16.39 4.58
N LEU A 120 -7.74 -16.02 3.36
CA LEU A 120 -7.18 -14.71 3.07
C LEU A 120 -8.17 -13.58 3.43
N SER A 121 -9.45 -13.73 3.07
CA SER A 121 -10.50 -12.75 3.38
C SER A 121 -10.75 -12.55 4.88
N LYS A 122 -10.31 -13.51 5.72
CA LYS A 122 -10.51 -13.52 7.17
C LYS A 122 -9.30 -13.05 7.98
N LEU A 123 -8.24 -12.58 7.33
CA LEU A 123 -7.03 -12.04 7.98
C LEU A 123 -7.31 -10.95 9.03
N GLY A 124 -8.45 -10.26 8.94
CA GLY A 124 -8.88 -9.29 9.96
C GLY A 124 -8.23 -7.91 9.86
N ASP A 125 -7.45 -7.65 8.80
CA ASP A 125 -6.99 -6.31 8.41
C ASP A 125 -7.36 -6.04 6.94
N PRO A 126 -8.40 -5.23 6.68
CA PRO A 126 -8.83 -4.89 5.32
C PRO A 126 -7.72 -4.27 4.47
N GLY A 127 -6.78 -3.56 5.09
CA GLY A 127 -5.71 -2.86 4.39
C GLY A 127 -4.71 -3.81 3.74
N ILE A 128 -4.31 -4.89 4.40
CA ILE A 128 -3.43 -5.92 3.80
C ILE A 128 -4.18 -6.78 2.80
N ILE A 129 -5.44 -7.13 3.10
CA ILE A 129 -6.28 -7.93 2.18
C ILE A 129 -6.43 -7.20 0.84
N SER A 130 -6.80 -5.92 0.86
CA SER A 130 -6.94 -5.13 -0.37
C SER A 130 -5.62 -5.00 -1.12
N PHE A 131 -4.50 -4.84 -0.41
CA PHE A 131 -3.17 -4.76 -1.01
C PHE A 131 -2.79 -6.05 -1.72
N ILE A 132 -3.01 -7.22 -1.10
CA ILE A 132 -2.68 -8.51 -1.72
C ILE A 132 -3.47 -8.70 -3.01
N TYR A 133 -4.78 -8.42 -3.00
CA TYR A 133 -5.60 -8.49 -4.21
C TYR A 133 -5.16 -7.50 -5.29
N ALA A 134 -4.91 -6.24 -4.92
CA ALA A 134 -4.42 -5.23 -5.86
C ALA A 134 -3.08 -5.63 -6.47
N TYR A 135 -2.17 -6.19 -5.67
CA TYR A 135 -0.87 -6.63 -6.12
C TYR A 135 -0.97 -7.81 -7.10
N ARG A 136 -1.80 -8.82 -6.80
CA ARG A 136 -2.02 -9.99 -7.67
C ARG A 136 -2.54 -9.63 -9.06
N VAL A 137 -3.39 -8.61 -9.17
CA VAL A 137 -3.95 -8.19 -10.47
C VAL A 137 -3.07 -7.16 -11.19
N ASN A 138 -2.02 -6.64 -10.54
CA ASN A 138 -1.14 -5.64 -11.12
C ASN A 138 -0.14 -6.29 -12.09
N ARG A 139 -0.38 -6.13 -13.39
CA ARG A 139 0.50 -6.64 -14.44
C ARG A 139 1.91 -6.04 -14.49
N GLN A 140 2.12 -4.91 -13.80
CA GLN A 140 3.43 -4.27 -13.69
C GLN A 140 4.20 -4.71 -12.44
N ALA A 141 3.61 -5.57 -11.60
CA ALA A 141 4.31 -6.11 -10.45
C ALA A 141 5.56 -6.87 -10.90
N PRO A 142 6.70 -6.71 -10.20
CA PRO A 142 7.96 -7.37 -10.57
C PRO A 142 7.94 -8.89 -10.42
N PHE A 143 6.94 -9.43 -9.73
CA PHE A 143 6.74 -10.86 -9.50
C PHE A 143 5.26 -11.17 -9.23
N SER A 144 4.88 -12.44 -9.36
CA SER A 144 3.57 -12.96 -8.94
C SER A 144 3.56 -13.27 -7.44
N LEU A 145 2.52 -12.86 -6.72
CA LEU A 145 2.38 -13.06 -5.28
C LEU A 145 1.34 -14.13 -4.95
N GLU A 146 1.76 -15.22 -4.32
CA GLU A 146 0.87 -16.17 -3.67
C GLU A 146 0.94 -16.01 -2.15
N VAL A 147 -0.20 -16.24 -1.50
CA VAL A 147 -0.32 -16.16 -0.04
C VAL A 147 -1.04 -17.42 0.40
N GLU A 148 -0.40 -18.18 1.26
CA GLU A 148 -0.84 -19.47 1.73
C GLU A 148 -1.09 -19.43 3.23
N LEU A 149 -2.25 -19.96 3.61
CA LEU A 149 -2.68 -20.09 5.00
C LEU A 149 -3.27 -21.48 5.15
N GLU A 150 -2.78 -22.25 6.12
CA GLU A 150 -3.40 -23.55 6.45
C GLU A 150 -4.63 -23.39 7.35
N LYS A 151 -4.63 -22.35 8.20
CA LYS A 151 -5.64 -22.11 9.22
C LYS A 151 -6.10 -20.66 9.20
N GLU A 152 -7.22 -20.39 9.88
CA GLU A 152 -7.71 -19.02 10.02
C GLU A 152 -6.78 -18.22 10.95
N ILE A 153 -6.13 -17.20 10.40
CA ILE A 153 -5.26 -16.29 11.14
C ILE A 153 -5.93 -14.92 11.20
N GLN A 154 -5.95 -14.32 12.39
CA GLN A 154 -6.46 -12.97 12.58
C GLN A 154 -5.34 -12.06 13.07
N LEU A 155 -4.91 -11.12 12.21
CA LEU A 155 -3.80 -10.20 12.48
C LEU A 155 -4.07 -9.24 13.64
N ARG A 156 -5.34 -9.08 14.03
CA ARG A 156 -5.75 -8.33 15.22
C ARG A 156 -5.19 -8.87 16.54
N HIS A 157 -4.69 -10.11 16.54
CA HIS A 157 -4.13 -10.76 17.73
C HIS A 157 -2.60 -10.62 17.83
N VAL A 158 -1.95 -9.98 16.85
CA VAL A 158 -0.50 -9.73 16.86
C VAL A 158 -0.19 -8.45 17.67
N ASP A 159 0.79 -8.53 18.57
CA ASP A 159 1.30 -7.42 19.41
C ASP A 159 2.48 -6.72 18.70
N PRO A 160 2.76 -5.40 18.85
CA PRO A 160 2.11 -4.37 19.67
C PRO A 160 0.89 -3.70 19.04
N SER A 161 0.66 -3.84 17.74
CA SER A 161 -0.56 -3.30 17.12
C SER A 161 -0.93 -3.96 15.77
N PRO A 162 -2.22 -4.28 15.54
CA PRO A 162 -2.69 -4.93 14.31
C PRO A 162 -2.36 -4.18 13.02
N GLY A 163 -2.53 -2.86 13.01
CA GLY A 163 -2.30 -2.05 11.80
C GLY A 163 -0.83 -1.92 11.42
N LEU A 164 0.07 -2.08 12.39
CA LEU A 164 1.51 -2.07 12.13
C LEU A 164 1.96 -3.35 11.44
N VAL A 165 1.36 -4.50 11.77
CA VAL A 165 1.73 -5.79 11.21
C VAL A 165 1.32 -5.89 9.74
N GLY A 166 0.11 -5.48 9.39
CA GLY A 166 -0.30 -5.38 7.99
C GLY A 166 0.62 -4.46 7.18
N THR A 167 1.05 -3.34 7.77
CA THR A 167 2.04 -2.44 7.15
C THR A 167 3.41 -3.12 6.98
N GLN A 168 3.87 -3.86 7.99
CA GLN A 168 5.13 -4.60 7.91
C GLN A 168 5.09 -5.65 6.79
N ILE A 169 4.03 -6.46 6.71
CA ILE A 169 3.87 -7.47 5.64
C ILE A 169 3.96 -6.81 4.25
N LYS A 170 3.27 -5.68 4.05
CA LYS A 170 3.38 -4.92 2.79
C LYS A 170 4.80 -4.50 2.50
N GLU A 171 5.49 -3.94 3.49
CA GLU A 171 6.87 -3.49 3.33
C GLU A 171 7.80 -4.67 2.99
N TRP A 172 7.64 -5.83 3.63
CA TRP A 172 8.39 -7.05 3.30
C TRP A 172 8.18 -7.47 1.85
N ILE A 173 6.93 -7.57 1.39
CA ILE A 173 6.59 -7.90 -0.01
C ILE A 173 7.28 -6.91 -0.97
N LEU A 174 7.22 -5.60 -0.67
CA LEU A 174 7.83 -4.58 -1.52
C LEU A 174 9.36 -4.63 -1.53
N CYS A 175 10.03 -5.09 -0.45
CA CYS A 175 11.48 -5.23 -0.42
C CYS A 175 11.98 -6.24 -1.48
N PHE A 176 11.28 -7.36 -1.66
CA PHE A 176 11.59 -8.28 -2.76
C PHE A 176 11.40 -7.62 -4.12
N GLY A 177 10.41 -6.75 -4.26
CA GLY A 177 10.12 -6.07 -5.53
C GLY A 177 11.19 -5.05 -5.92
N GLU A 178 11.80 -4.41 -4.92
CA GLU A 178 12.93 -3.51 -5.14
C GLU A 178 14.20 -4.25 -5.56
N ALA A 179 14.39 -5.48 -5.11
CA ALA A 179 15.56 -6.31 -5.43
C ALA A 179 15.36 -7.22 -6.67
N ALA A 180 14.12 -7.43 -7.10
CA ALA A 180 13.78 -8.27 -8.24
C ALA A 180 14.40 -7.73 -9.55
N LEU A 181 14.96 -8.63 -10.33
CA LEU A 181 15.49 -8.34 -11.67
C LEU A 181 14.52 -8.91 -12.72
N GLN A 182 14.24 -8.14 -13.76
CA GLN A 182 13.46 -8.60 -14.91
C GLN A 182 14.42 -8.98 -16.06
N THR A 183 15.27 -9.98 -15.83
CA THR A 183 16.29 -10.40 -16.80
C THR A 183 15.68 -11.14 -17.99
N ASN A 184 14.73 -12.04 -17.71
CA ASN A 184 14.09 -12.88 -18.71
C ASN A 184 12.58 -12.60 -18.75
N LYS A 185 12.04 -12.22 -19.91
CA LYS A 185 10.60 -11.90 -20.06
C LYS A 185 9.70 -13.14 -19.99
N GLU A 186 10.28 -14.33 -20.14
CA GLU A 186 9.53 -15.59 -20.20
C GLU A 186 9.41 -16.28 -18.84
N GLU A 187 10.38 -16.09 -17.94
CA GLU A 187 10.32 -16.64 -16.57
C GLU A 187 9.83 -15.56 -15.61
N LEU A 188 8.63 -15.77 -15.08
CA LEU A 188 8.04 -14.87 -14.10
C LEU A 188 8.65 -15.15 -12.73
N ASN A 189 9.20 -14.10 -12.12
CA ASN A 189 9.55 -14.13 -10.71
C ASN A 189 8.30 -14.40 -9.87
N PHE A 190 8.48 -15.08 -8.74
CA PHE A 190 7.39 -15.53 -7.87
C PHE A 190 7.76 -15.33 -6.40
N LEU A 191 6.80 -14.86 -5.60
CA LEU A 191 6.93 -14.77 -4.15
C LEU A 191 5.78 -15.54 -3.51
N ASN A 192 6.12 -16.60 -2.76
CA ASN A 192 5.19 -17.23 -1.84
C ASN A 192 5.31 -16.56 -0.46
N LEU A 193 4.18 -16.21 0.13
CA LEU A 193 4.08 -15.84 1.53
C LEU A 193 3.23 -16.89 2.25
N GLU A 194 3.87 -17.72 3.04
CA GLU A 194 3.19 -18.67 3.91
C GLU A 194 3.03 -18.06 5.31
N MET A 195 1.86 -18.24 5.89
CA MET A 195 1.52 -17.73 7.21
C MET A 195 1.00 -18.86 8.09
N ASP A 196 1.65 -19.06 9.23
CA ASP A 196 1.17 -19.98 10.28
C ASP A 196 1.32 -19.37 11.68
N VAL A 197 0.60 -19.93 12.63
CA VAL A 197 0.72 -19.58 14.05
C VAL A 197 1.23 -20.80 14.81
N GLU A 198 2.46 -20.71 15.29
CA GLU A 198 3.12 -21.75 16.08
C GLU A 198 3.58 -21.18 17.42
N GLU A 199 3.38 -21.93 18.51
CA GLU A 199 3.89 -21.59 19.85
C GLU A 199 3.52 -20.18 20.38
N GLY A 200 2.47 -19.54 19.85
CA GLY A 200 2.11 -18.17 20.21
C GLY A 200 2.90 -17.10 19.47
N GLU A 201 3.50 -17.45 18.33
CA GLU A 201 4.13 -16.53 17.37
C GLU A 201 3.46 -16.70 16.00
N LEU A 202 3.32 -15.60 15.27
CA LEU A 202 2.95 -15.58 13.86
C LEU A 202 4.23 -15.71 13.05
N LEU A 203 4.31 -16.78 12.27
CA LEU A 203 5.32 -17.06 11.28
C LEU A 203 4.89 -16.45 9.95
N LEU A 204 5.84 -15.79 9.29
CA LEU A 204 5.71 -15.29 7.93
C LEU A 204 6.92 -15.80 7.15
N ASP A 205 6.70 -16.76 6.28
CA ASP A 205 7.72 -17.36 5.44
C ASP A 205 7.63 -16.80 4.03
N PHE A 206 8.63 -15.99 3.67
CA PHE A 206 8.75 -15.40 2.35
C PHE A 206 9.72 -16.24 1.51
N ILE A 207 9.21 -16.91 0.48
CA ILE A 207 10.01 -17.72 -0.45
C ILE A 207 9.93 -17.07 -1.83
N TYR A 208 10.97 -16.35 -2.20
CA TYR A 208 11.12 -15.74 -3.51
C TYR A 208 11.86 -16.68 -4.45
N ARG A 209 11.36 -16.84 -5.68
CA ARG A 209 11.99 -17.60 -6.77
C ARG A 209 12.09 -16.74 -8.01
N GLY A 210 13.26 -16.71 -8.61
CA GLY A 210 13.56 -15.95 -9.82
C GLY A 210 14.82 -15.09 -9.67
N ASP A 211 15.03 -14.18 -10.61
CA ASP A 211 16.23 -13.36 -10.62
C ASP A 211 16.10 -12.19 -9.65
N TYR A 212 17.15 -11.97 -8.85
CA TYR A 212 17.21 -10.86 -7.91
C TYR A 212 18.66 -10.44 -7.62
N GLU A 213 18.82 -9.20 -7.18
CA GLU A 213 20.11 -8.68 -6.76
C GLU A 213 20.35 -8.97 -5.27
N LYS A 214 21.06 -10.07 -4.98
CA LYS A 214 21.32 -10.55 -3.61
C LYS A 214 21.89 -9.49 -2.67
N ALA A 215 22.90 -8.74 -3.12
CA ALA A 215 23.54 -7.70 -2.31
C ALA A 215 22.56 -6.58 -1.93
N LYS A 216 21.69 -6.18 -2.88
CA LYS A 216 20.66 -5.17 -2.66
C LYS A 216 19.57 -5.67 -1.72
N LEU A 217 19.10 -6.90 -1.90
CA LEU A 217 18.11 -7.50 -0.99
C LEU A 217 18.64 -7.54 0.44
N GLN A 218 19.86 -8.07 0.64
CA GLN A 218 20.50 -8.12 1.95
C GLN A 218 20.63 -6.73 2.59
N GLN A 219 21.03 -5.72 1.81
CA GLN A 219 21.13 -4.35 2.30
C GLN A 219 19.77 -3.78 2.75
N ILE A 220 18.72 -3.99 1.96
CA ILE A 220 17.36 -3.52 2.28
C ILE A 220 16.87 -4.20 3.55
N LEU A 221 17.05 -5.52 3.66
CA LEU A 221 16.62 -6.29 4.83
C LEU A 221 17.34 -5.84 6.11
N GLU A 222 18.65 -5.60 6.05
CA GLU A 222 19.41 -5.13 7.21
C GLU A 222 19.02 -3.69 7.60
N GLN A 223 18.79 -2.82 6.63
CA GLN A 223 18.27 -1.47 6.89
C GLN A 223 16.92 -1.53 7.61
N LYS A 224 16.01 -2.40 7.16
CA LYS A 224 14.66 -2.55 7.72
C LYS A 224 14.66 -3.26 9.07
N ARG A 225 15.58 -4.21 9.30
CA ARG A 225 15.79 -4.88 10.60
C ARG A 225 15.98 -3.88 11.74
N SER A 226 16.75 -2.81 11.51
CA SER A 226 16.95 -1.75 12.51
C SER A 226 15.66 -1.02 12.93
N ARG A 227 14.65 -1.02 12.05
CA ARG A 227 13.36 -0.34 12.26
C ARG A 227 12.35 -1.20 13.03
N TRP A 228 12.53 -2.51 13.08
CA TRP A 228 11.56 -3.47 13.61
C TRP A 228 12.12 -4.25 14.80
N LYS A 229 12.26 -3.56 15.95
CA LYS A 229 12.88 -4.12 17.15
C LYS A 229 12.11 -5.28 17.81
N GLU A 230 10.79 -5.32 17.60
CA GLU A 230 9.89 -6.35 18.16
C GLU A 230 9.79 -7.59 17.24
N THR A 231 10.39 -7.54 16.05
CA THR A 231 10.27 -8.57 15.02
C THR A 231 11.54 -9.42 15.00
N ARG A 232 11.39 -10.74 15.20
CA ARG A 232 12.52 -11.66 15.13
C ARG A 232 12.65 -12.18 13.70
N ILE A 233 13.72 -11.79 13.02
CA ILE A 233 14.04 -12.26 11.67
C ILE A 233 15.03 -13.42 11.81
N GLU A 234 14.69 -14.58 11.25
CA GLU A 234 15.60 -15.73 11.17
C GLU A 234 16.72 -15.49 10.16
N PRO A 235 17.82 -16.25 10.21
CA PRO A 235 18.85 -16.19 9.17
C PRO A 235 18.22 -16.43 7.81
N ALA A 236 18.28 -15.44 6.92
CA ALA A 236 17.78 -15.56 5.57
C ALA A 236 18.70 -16.46 4.73
N GLU A 237 18.10 -17.36 3.96
CA GLU A 237 18.80 -18.25 3.04
C GLU A 237 18.73 -17.64 1.63
N PHE A 238 19.89 -17.50 0.98
CA PHE A 238 20.00 -16.86 -0.33
C PHE A 238 20.79 -17.75 -1.28
N ASP A 239 20.11 -18.29 -2.27
CA ASP A 239 20.67 -19.01 -3.41
C ASP A 239 20.61 -18.12 -4.68
N ASP A 240 21.17 -18.58 -5.79
CA ASP A 240 21.29 -17.80 -7.03
C ASP A 240 19.94 -17.36 -7.60
N HIS A 241 18.89 -18.18 -7.43
CA HIS A 241 17.52 -17.89 -7.90
C HIS A 241 16.45 -18.08 -6.83
N GLU A 242 16.83 -18.27 -5.57
CA GLU A 242 15.88 -18.44 -4.46
C GLU A 242 16.33 -17.59 -3.27
N ALA A 243 15.38 -16.91 -2.62
CA ALA A 243 15.61 -16.21 -1.37
C ALA A 243 14.49 -16.55 -0.38
N ALA A 244 14.87 -17.13 0.75
CA ALA A 244 13.96 -17.49 1.84
C ALA A 244 14.21 -16.61 3.05
N VAL A 245 13.15 -15.99 3.56
CA VAL A 245 13.20 -15.14 4.76
C VAL A 245 12.03 -15.49 5.68
N THR A 246 12.34 -15.94 6.89
CA THR A 246 11.35 -16.22 7.92
C THR A 246 11.31 -15.11 8.96
N VAL A 247 10.11 -14.64 9.24
CA VAL A 247 9.85 -13.56 10.19
C VAL A 247 8.88 -14.05 11.27
N ARG A 248 9.26 -13.87 12.54
CA ARG A 248 8.45 -14.20 13.71
C ARG A 248 7.97 -12.94 14.42
N LEU A 249 6.68 -12.93 14.74
CA LEU A 249 5.98 -11.85 15.43
C LEU A 249 5.21 -12.42 16.63
N PRO A 250 5.19 -11.76 17.79
CA PRO A 250 4.42 -12.23 18.94
C PRO A 250 2.90 -12.29 18.65
N TYR A 251 2.27 -13.45 18.88
CA TYR A 251 0.85 -13.70 18.63
C TYR A 251 0.11 -14.03 19.93
N ARG A 252 -0.82 -13.16 20.34
CA ARG A 252 -1.65 -13.40 21.53
C ARG A 252 -2.88 -14.21 21.15
N ASN A 253 -2.83 -15.52 21.34
CA ASN A 253 -4.05 -16.32 21.38
C ASN A 253 -4.91 -15.86 22.57
N LYS A 254 -6.12 -15.38 22.29
CA LYS A 254 -7.16 -15.23 23.30
C LYS A 254 -7.93 -16.53 23.44
#